data_AF-A0A2T1AMG6-F1
#
_entry.id   AF-A0A2T1AMG6-F1
#
_cell.length_a   1.000
_cell.length_b   1.000
_cell.length_c   1.000
_cell.angle_alpha   90.00
_cell.angle_beta   90.00
_cell.angle_gamma   90.00
#
_symmetry.space_group_name_H-M   'P 1'
#
loop_
_entity.id
_entity.type
_entity.pdbx_description
1 polymer ?
#
loop_
_entity_poly.entity_id
_entity_poly.type
_entity_poly.pdbx_seq_one_letter_code
_entity_poly.pdbx_strand_id
1 'polypeptide(L)'
;MFFKRNRIIFVLLLLALGVAALWSLAARSADTREEKLKSHVTLYMGEPLLSKGGTVIVGSVPIPEEEWRVLDGLNLADADDGNAKRRQLGPQDRLFGAYVSGPVSYVEMYYPEGGTFGFNLVPGPKIENPARLSTERILVGSGGWMDRSTGERHVWPDVSVIHVLGSTADKGNSRLARVMQANILNTGPDKKGYAGVLVYSPSLAQLKEGTFGGYK
;
A
#
# COMPACT_ATOMS: atom_id res chain seq x y z
N MET A 1 -63.68 -43.04 1.99
CA MET A 1 -63.44 -41.73 2.65
C MET A 1 -61.95 -41.37 2.77
N PHE A 2 -61.09 -41.74 1.80
CA PHE A 2 -59.63 -41.63 1.91
C PHE A 2 -58.98 -40.53 1.04
N PHE A 3 -59.73 -39.90 0.12
CA PHE A 3 -59.16 -39.00 -0.90
C PHE A 3 -59.07 -37.51 -0.51
N LYS A 4 -59.79 -37.05 0.52
CA LYS A 4 -59.75 -35.63 0.94
C LYS A 4 -58.57 -35.28 1.87
N ARG A 5 -58.09 -36.24 2.68
CA ARG A 5 -57.04 -36.00 3.67
C ARG A 5 -55.65 -35.79 3.03
N ASN A 6 -55.39 -36.45 1.90
CA ASN A 6 -54.10 -36.34 1.19
C ASN A 6 -53.93 -35.01 0.45
N ARG A 7 -55.01 -34.37 0.00
CA ARG A 7 -54.94 -33.05 -0.68
C ARG A 7 -54.55 -31.92 0.27
N ILE A 8 -55.03 -31.95 1.51
CA ILE A 8 -54.72 -30.93 2.53
C ILE A 8 -53.25 -31.03 2.94
N ILE A 9 -52.73 -32.25 3.11
CA ILE A 9 -51.32 -32.49 3.44
C ILE A 9 -50.40 -32.01 2.31
N PHE A 10 -50.79 -32.23 1.05
CA PHE A 10 -50.00 -31.81 -0.12
C PHE A 10 -49.94 -30.28 -0.26
N VAL A 11 -51.04 -29.57 0.03
CA VAL A 11 -51.09 -28.09 0.01
C VAL A 11 -50.26 -27.49 1.15
N LEU A 12 -50.30 -28.08 2.35
CA LEU A 12 -49.47 -27.64 3.47
C LEU A 12 -47.97 -27.87 3.24
N LEU A 13 -47.60 -28.97 2.57
CA LEU A 13 -46.21 -29.25 2.18
C LEU A 13 -45.69 -28.24 1.14
N LEU A 14 -46.52 -27.87 0.16
CA LEU A 14 -46.17 -26.83 -0.83
C LEU A 14 -46.06 -25.44 -0.20
N LEU A 15 -46.90 -25.11 0.79
CA LEU A 15 -46.77 -23.86 1.55
C LEU A 15 -45.49 -23.85 2.40
N ALA A 16 -45.14 -24.95 3.05
CA ALA A 16 -43.91 -25.08 3.84
C ALA A 16 -42.64 -24.94 2.97
N LEU A 17 -42.66 -25.51 1.76
CA LEU A 17 -41.59 -25.36 0.77
C LEU A 17 -41.48 -23.91 0.24
N GLY A 18 -42.62 -23.23 0.02
CA GLY A 18 -42.64 -21.83 -0.40
C GLY A 18 -42.05 -20.88 0.65
N VAL A 19 -42.38 -21.09 1.93
CA VAL A 19 -41.84 -20.30 3.05
C VAL A 19 -40.35 -20.59 3.23
N ALA A 20 -39.90 -21.84 3.16
CA ALA A 20 -38.48 -22.18 3.26
C ALA A 20 -37.65 -21.55 2.11
N ALA A 21 -38.19 -21.50 0.89
CA ALA A 21 -37.53 -20.86 -0.26
C ALA A 21 -37.42 -19.33 -0.09
N LEU A 22 -38.45 -18.68 0.47
CA LEU A 22 -38.44 -17.25 0.77
C LEU A 22 -37.45 -16.87 1.90
N TRP A 23 -37.35 -17.69 2.94
CA TRP A 23 -36.34 -17.52 3.99
C TRP A 23 -34.91 -17.79 3.49
N SER A 24 -34.74 -18.75 2.58
CA SER A 24 -33.46 -19.04 1.94
C SER A 24 -33.00 -17.92 1.01
N LEU A 25 -33.93 -17.18 0.39
CA LEU A 25 -33.62 -16.05 -0.48
C LEU A 25 -33.27 -14.79 0.32
N ALA A 26 -33.94 -14.55 1.45
CA ALA A 26 -33.64 -13.45 2.37
C ALA A 26 -32.34 -13.66 3.18
N ALA A 27 -31.98 -14.91 3.48
CA ALA A 27 -30.72 -15.23 4.16
C ALA A 27 -29.49 -15.15 3.23
N ARG A 28 -29.69 -15.22 1.91
CA ARG A 28 -28.60 -15.15 0.91
C ARG A 28 -28.19 -13.72 0.56
N SER A 29 -28.92 -12.71 1.05
CA SER A 29 -28.62 -11.29 0.87
C SER A 29 -27.94 -10.63 2.07
N ALA A 30 -27.48 -11.40 3.06
CA ALA A 30 -26.79 -10.88 4.24
C ALA A 30 -25.41 -11.51 4.46
N ASP A 31 -24.70 -11.92 3.40
CA ASP A 31 -23.24 -11.97 3.45
C ASP A 31 -22.71 -10.55 3.18
N THR A 32 -23.03 -9.63 4.10
CA THR A 32 -22.35 -8.34 4.19
C THR A 32 -20.95 -8.61 4.74
N ARG A 33 -20.08 -9.24 3.94
CA ARG A 33 -18.66 -8.89 4.04
C ARG A 33 -18.62 -7.43 3.67
N GLU A 34 -18.60 -6.57 4.69
CA GLU A 34 -18.26 -5.16 4.55
C GLU A 34 -17.08 -5.09 3.58
N GLU A 35 -17.31 -4.51 2.41
CA GLU A 35 -16.29 -4.45 1.37
C GLU A 35 -15.17 -3.57 1.91
N LYS A 36 -14.08 -4.22 2.34
CA LYS A 36 -12.99 -3.53 3.00
C LYS A 36 -12.39 -2.51 2.05
N LEU A 37 -12.42 -1.24 2.45
CA LEU A 37 -11.81 -0.14 1.70
C LEU A 37 -10.37 -0.47 1.34
N LYS A 38 -9.96 -0.10 0.13
CA LYS A 38 -8.63 -0.35 -0.38
C LYS A 38 -7.88 0.96 -0.66
N SER A 39 -6.69 1.06 -0.10
CA SER A 39 -5.70 2.10 -0.42
C SER A 39 -4.62 1.50 -1.32
N HIS A 40 -4.47 2.02 -2.55
CA HIS A 40 -3.40 1.58 -3.44
C HIS A 40 -2.48 2.74 -3.79
N VAL A 41 -1.17 2.53 -3.69
CA VAL A 41 -0.15 3.54 -4.03
C VAL A 41 0.64 3.13 -5.28
N THR A 42 0.73 4.01 -6.26
CA THR A 42 1.70 3.90 -7.35
C THR A 42 2.91 4.79 -7.08
N LEU A 43 4.07 4.16 -6.92
CA LEU A 43 5.34 4.85 -6.76
C LEU A 43 5.99 5.05 -8.13
N TYR A 44 5.98 6.29 -8.60
CA TYR A 44 6.61 6.72 -9.85
C TYR A 44 8.10 6.90 -9.62
N MET A 45 8.91 6.10 -10.28
CA MET A 45 10.34 6.06 -10.06
C MET A 45 11.11 6.98 -11.00
N GLY A 46 11.87 7.88 -10.40
CA GLY A 46 12.76 8.81 -11.05
C GLY A 46 14.19 8.34 -11.19
N GLU A 47 14.97 9.11 -11.94
CA GLU A 47 16.43 9.00 -11.95
C GLU A 47 17.05 9.63 -10.70
N PRO A 48 18.17 9.09 -10.17
CA PRO A 48 18.91 7.93 -10.68
C PRO A 48 18.37 6.56 -10.22
N LEU A 49 17.40 6.49 -9.30
CA LEU A 49 16.89 5.23 -8.76
C LEU A 49 16.44 4.24 -9.85
N LEU A 50 15.80 4.74 -10.92
CA LEU A 50 15.32 3.93 -12.03
C LEU A 50 16.46 3.29 -12.85
N SER A 51 17.50 4.05 -13.24
CA SER A 51 18.58 3.51 -14.08
C SER A 51 19.74 2.89 -13.31
N LYS A 52 20.05 3.42 -12.11
CA LYS A 52 21.21 3.03 -11.31
C LYS A 52 20.88 2.08 -10.18
N GLY A 53 19.59 1.84 -9.93
CA GLY A 53 19.13 1.01 -8.82
C GLY A 53 19.23 1.71 -7.47
N GLY A 54 18.83 1.00 -6.42
CA GLY A 54 18.70 1.55 -5.08
C GLY A 54 17.77 0.75 -4.20
N THR A 55 17.11 1.44 -3.27
CA THR A 55 16.20 0.81 -2.31
C THR A 55 14.94 1.66 -2.12
N VAL A 56 13.78 1.02 -2.12
CA VAL A 56 12.53 1.62 -1.66
C VAL A 56 12.04 0.83 -0.46
N ILE A 57 11.84 1.50 0.67
CA ILE A 57 11.32 0.90 1.91
C ILE A 57 9.94 1.48 2.13
N VAL A 58 8.91 0.65 2.01
CA VAL A 58 7.52 1.06 2.14
C VAL A 58 6.99 0.58 3.48
N GLY A 59 6.71 1.50 4.40
CA GLY A 59 5.97 1.26 5.63
C GLY A 59 4.50 1.61 5.43
N SER A 60 3.62 0.67 5.75
CA SER A 60 2.17 0.88 5.68
C SER A 60 1.64 1.27 7.04
N VAL A 61 0.90 2.38 7.11
CA VAL A 61 0.43 2.98 8.36
C VAL A 61 -1.11 3.02 8.35
N PRO A 62 -1.79 2.25 9.20
CA PRO A 62 -3.22 2.36 9.37
C PRO A 62 -3.55 3.69 10.06
N ILE A 63 -4.60 4.37 9.59
CA ILE A 63 -5.16 5.57 10.22
C ILE A 63 -6.69 5.48 10.24
N PRO A 64 -7.39 6.24 11.09
CA PRO A 64 -8.85 6.25 11.11
C PRO A 64 -9.45 6.52 9.72
N GLU A 65 -10.55 5.86 9.40
CA GLU A 65 -11.16 5.92 8.06
C GLU A 65 -11.54 7.35 7.68
N GLU A 66 -12.10 8.11 8.62
CA GLU A 66 -12.49 9.50 8.46
C GLU A 66 -11.29 10.39 8.10
N GLU A 67 -10.12 10.16 8.72
CA GLU A 67 -8.88 10.87 8.40
C GLU A 67 -8.37 10.46 7.02
N TRP A 68 -8.41 9.16 6.71
CA TRP A 68 -7.99 8.62 5.42
C TRP A 68 -8.81 9.16 4.24
N ARG A 69 -10.12 9.30 4.42
CA ARG A 69 -11.03 9.81 3.38
C ARG A 69 -10.72 11.24 2.99
N VAL A 70 -10.23 12.05 3.92
CA VAL A 70 -9.94 13.48 3.70
C VAL A 70 -8.48 13.75 3.34
N LEU A 71 -7.62 12.72 3.24
CA LEU A 71 -6.24 12.91 2.79
C LEU A 71 -6.21 13.62 1.44
N ASP A 72 -5.57 14.78 1.39
CA ASP A 72 -5.52 15.66 0.23
C ASP A 72 -4.06 16.00 -0.14
N GLY A 73 -3.88 16.87 -1.13
CA GLY A 73 -2.58 17.28 -1.63
C GLY A 73 -2.24 16.69 -3.00
N LEU A 74 -0.98 16.83 -3.40
CA LEU A 74 -0.51 16.39 -4.72
C LEU A 74 -0.65 14.86 -4.85
N ASN A 75 -1.42 14.41 -5.84
CA ASN A 75 -1.55 13.00 -6.18
C ASN A 75 -1.07 12.76 -7.62
N LEU A 76 0.08 12.10 -7.78
CA LEU A 76 0.63 11.89 -9.13
C LEU A 76 -0.15 10.88 -9.96
N ALA A 77 -0.97 10.03 -9.34
CA ALA A 77 -1.78 9.07 -10.05
C ALA A 77 -2.96 9.73 -10.79
N ASP A 78 -3.35 10.95 -10.41
CA ASP A 78 -4.43 11.70 -11.08
C ASP A 78 -4.05 12.13 -12.50
N ALA A 79 -2.75 12.31 -12.76
CA ALA A 79 -2.25 12.63 -14.09
C ALA A 79 -1.91 11.39 -14.94
N ASP A 80 -2.13 10.18 -14.40
CA ASP A 80 -1.85 8.90 -15.07
C ASP A 80 -3.16 8.15 -15.34
N ASP A 81 -3.86 8.58 -16.38
CA ASP A 81 -5.10 7.95 -16.86
C ASP A 81 -4.91 6.48 -17.26
N GLY A 82 -3.67 6.12 -17.63
CA GLY A 82 -3.27 4.77 -18.02
C GLY A 82 -2.99 3.84 -16.84
N ASN A 83 -3.05 4.32 -15.59
CA ASN A 83 -2.68 3.53 -14.44
C ASN A 83 -3.54 2.25 -14.31
N ALA A 84 -2.91 1.09 -14.52
CA ALA A 84 -3.59 -0.21 -14.52
C ALA A 84 -4.32 -0.53 -13.20
N LYS A 85 -3.92 0.09 -12.08
CA LYS A 85 -4.54 -0.13 -10.77
C LYS A 85 -5.86 0.59 -10.61
N ARG A 86 -6.11 1.66 -11.36
CA ARG A 86 -7.38 2.40 -11.34
C ARG A 86 -8.58 1.50 -11.67
N ARG A 87 -8.41 0.53 -12.57
CA ARG A 87 -9.46 -0.43 -12.96
C ARG A 87 -9.72 -1.53 -11.92
N GLN A 88 -8.91 -1.61 -10.87
CA GLN A 88 -8.97 -2.64 -9.82
C GLN A 88 -9.46 -2.07 -8.48
N LEU A 89 -10.03 -0.85 -8.50
CA LEU A 89 -10.46 -0.11 -7.34
C LEU A 89 -11.96 0.23 -7.49
N GLY A 90 -12.71 0.04 -6.42
CA GLY A 90 -14.11 0.41 -6.33
C GLY A 90 -14.32 1.92 -6.14
N PRO A 91 -15.57 2.39 -6.16
CA PRO A 91 -15.88 3.83 -6.06
C PRO A 91 -15.44 4.50 -4.75
N GLN A 92 -15.25 3.71 -3.69
CA GLN A 92 -14.85 4.18 -2.35
C GLN A 92 -13.36 3.97 -2.06
N ASP A 93 -12.66 3.25 -2.93
CA ASP A 93 -11.24 3.01 -2.82
C ASP A 93 -10.44 4.23 -3.27
N ARG A 94 -9.17 4.32 -2.86
CA ARG A 94 -8.29 5.42 -3.29
C ARG A 94 -7.03 4.92 -3.97
N LEU A 95 -6.72 5.57 -5.08
CA LEU A 95 -5.44 5.46 -5.78
C LEU A 95 -4.62 6.71 -5.50
N PHE A 96 -3.49 6.52 -4.85
CA PHE A 96 -2.50 7.57 -4.60
C PHE A 96 -1.27 7.37 -5.47
N GLY A 97 -0.54 8.46 -5.68
CA GLY A 97 0.67 8.49 -6.49
C GLY A 97 1.72 9.40 -5.88
N ALA A 98 2.92 8.87 -5.73
CA ALA A 98 4.07 9.59 -5.19
C ALA A 98 5.31 9.34 -6.05
N TYR A 99 6.28 10.26 -5.99
CA TYR A 99 7.54 10.14 -6.73
C TYR A 99 8.69 9.78 -5.81
N VAL A 100 9.52 8.82 -6.23
CA VAL A 100 10.71 8.34 -5.53
C VAL A 100 11.90 8.36 -6.48
N SER A 101 13.06 8.83 -6.05
CA SER A 101 14.23 8.97 -6.97
C SER A 101 15.60 8.86 -6.30
N GLY A 102 15.66 8.96 -4.97
CA GLY A 102 16.92 8.87 -4.22
C GLY A 102 17.49 7.45 -4.17
N PRO A 103 18.79 7.30 -3.81
CA PRO A 103 19.45 6.01 -3.65
C PRO A 103 18.73 5.09 -2.64
N VAL A 104 18.15 5.69 -1.60
CA VAL A 104 17.16 5.06 -0.72
C VAL A 104 15.97 6.01 -0.62
N SER A 105 14.76 5.48 -0.71
CA SER A 105 13.52 6.21 -0.42
C SER A 105 12.74 5.47 0.66
N TYR A 106 12.44 6.14 1.78
CA TYR A 106 11.49 5.63 2.77
C TYR A 106 10.12 6.21 2.47
N VAL A 107 9.11 5.37 2.45
CA VAL A 107 7.75 5.72 2.05
C VAL A 107 6.82 5.30 3.17
N GLU A 108 6.12 6.25 3.77
CA GLU A 108 4.97 5.98 4.63
C GLU A 108 3.71 6.06 3.75
N MET A 109 3.01 4.94 3.60
CA MET A 109 1.73 4.89 2.89
C MET A 109 0.59 4.73 3.88
N TYR A 110 -0.40 5.62 3.81
CA TYR A 110 -1.55 5.61 4.71
C TYR A 110 -2.71 4.81 4.13
N TYR A 111 -3.39 4.04 4.97
CA TYR A 111 -4.55 3.24 4.60
C TYR A 111 -5.59 3.25 5.73
N PRO A 112 -6.88 3.02 5.44
CA PRO A 112 -7.91 3.08 6.46
C PRO A 112 -7.81 1.86 7.37
N GLU A 113 -7.94 2.07 8.68
CA GLU A 113 -8.07 1.00 9.66
C GLU A 113 -9.16 0.01 9.26
N GLY A 114 -8.90 -1.29 9.45
CA GLY A 114 -9.80 -2.36 8.99
C GLY A 114 -9.81 -2.62 7.47
N GLY A 115 -9.25 -1.71 6.67
CA GLY A 115 -9.12 -1.81 5.22
C GLY A 115 -7.98 -2.70 4.73
N THR A 116 -7.71 -2.60 3.43
CA THR A 116 -6.60 -3.28 2.76
C THR A 116 -5.70 -2.27 2.04
N PHE A 117 -4.46 -2.67 1.79
CA PHE A 117 -3.51 -1.81 1.11
C PHE A 117 -2.68 -2.55 0.08
N GLY A 118 -2.12 -1.80 -0.87
CA GLY A 118 -1.18 -2.32 -1.85
C GLY A 118 -0.36 -1.21 -2.48
N PHE A 119 0.76 -1.59 -3.11
CA PHE A 119 1.53 -0.66 -3.90
C PHE A 119 2.13 -1.33 -5.13
N ASN A 120 2.52 -0.51 -6.10
CA ASN A 120 3.31 -0.92 -7.26
C ASN A 120 4.34 0.17 -7.59
N LEU A 121 5.42 -0.24 -8.22
CA LEU A 121 6.45 0.66 -8.72
C LEU A 121 6.35 0.70 -10.24
N VAL A 122 6.43 1.89 -10.81
CA VAL A 122 6.41 2.12 -12.26
C VAL A 122 7.46 3.17 -12.62
N PRO A 123 7.99 3.20 -13.86
CA PRO A 123 8.81 4.30 -14.31
C PRO A 123 8.09 5.65 -14.21
N GLY A 124 8.83 6.72 -13.94
CA GLY A 124 8.28 8.07 -13.91
C GLY A 124 7.69 8.48 -15.26
N PRO A 125 6.50 9.12 -15.28
CA PRO A 125 5.76 9.35 -16.53
C PRO A 125 6.42 10.39 -17.44
N LYS A 126 7.37 11.18 -16.91
CA LYS A 126 8.12 12.20 -17.64
C LYS A 126 9.45 11.70 -18.23
N ILE A 127 9.79 10.43 -18.03
CA ILE A 127 11.04 9.86 -18.52
C ILE A 127 10.79 9.31 -19.92
N GLU A 128 11.41 9.93 -20.92
CA GLU A 128 11.39 9.41 -22.27
C GLU A 128 12.19 8.11 -22.35
N ASN A 129 11.60 7.05 -22.88
CA ASN A 129 12.23 5.72 -23.03
C ASN A 129 12.87 5.20 -21.74
N PRO A 130 12.08 4.98 -20.67
CA PRO A 130 12.63 4.61 -19.37
C PRO A 130 13.38 3.28 -19.43
N ALA A 131 14.47 3.17 -18.67
CA ALA A 131 15.14 1.90 -18.44
C ALA A 131 14.14 0.86 -17.92
N ARG A 132 14.33 -0.42 -18.29
CA ARG A 132 13.45 -1.48 -17.82
C ARG A 132 13.54 -1.59 -16.30
N LEU A 133 12.42 -1.32 -15.64
CA LEU A 133 12.31 -1.49 -14.20
C LEU A 133 12.41 -2.98 -13.82
N SER A 134 13.42 -3.31 -13.01
CA SER A 134 13.55 -4.62 -12.37
C SER A 134 13.70 -4.44 -10.86
N THR A 135 12.86 -5.13 -10.10
CA THR A 135 12.84 -5.03 -8.64
C THR A 135 12.72 -6.39 -7.99
N GLU A 136 13.24 -6.52 -6.77
CA GLU A 136 13.06 -7.68 -5.92
C GLU A 136 12.61 -7.25 -4.53
N ARG A 137 11.52 -7.82 -4.03
CA ARG A 137 11.13 -7.65 -2.63
C ARG A 137 11.96 -8.59 -1.77
N ILE A 138 12.91 -8.04 -1.04
CA ILE A 138 13.92 -8.82 -0.33
C ILE A 138 13.58 -9.05 1.16
N LEU A 139 12.69 -8.23 1.74
CA LEU A 139 12.23 -8.37 3.12
C LEU A 139 10.77 -7.91 3.25
N VAL A 140 10.03 -8.59 4.13
CA VAL A 140 8.70 -8.22 4.61
C VAL A 140 8.70 -8.40 6.13
N GLY A 141 8.05 -7.50 6.87
CA GLY A 141 7.91 -7.63 8.31
C GLY A 141 7.24 -6.39 8.90
N SER A 142 7.46 -6.12 10.18
CA SER A 142 7.06 -4.88 10.83
C SER A 142 8.27 -3.99 11.08
N GLY A 143 8.05 -2.74 11.44
CA GLY A 143 9.10 -1.77 11.73
C GLY A 143 8.58 -0.49 12.34
N GLY A 144 9.41 0.54 12.26
CA GLY A 144 9.14 1.83 12.86
C GLY A 144 10.44 2.49 13.30
N TRP A 145 10.31 3.71 13.79
CA TRP A 145 11.43 4.50 14.29
C TRP A 145 10.90 5.53 15.29
N MET A 146 11.80 6.10 16.08
CA MET A 146 11.49 7.20 16.98
C MET A 146 12.20 8.43 16.45
N ASP A 147 11.46 9.51 16.24
CA ASP A 147 12.04 10.81 15.98
C ASP A 147 12.67 11.32 17.27
N ARG A 148 13.99 11.49 17.29
CA ARG A 148 14.73 11.91 18.48
C ARG A 148 14.50 13.37 18.82
N SER A 149 14.10 14.18 17.85
CA SER A 149 13.86 15.61 18.05
C SER A 149 12.52 15.86 18.72
N THR A 150 11.50 15.05 18.40
CA THR A 150 10.13 15.21 18.93
C THR A 150 9.77 14.18 20.00
N GLY A 151 10.47 13.04 20.03
CA GLY A 151 10.09 11.87 20.82
C GLY A 151 8.94 11.06 20.21
N GLU A 152 8.44 11.44 19.03
CA GLU A 152 7.33 10.77 18.37
C GLU A 152 7.74 9.37 17.88
N ARG A 153 6.86 8.40 18.09
CA ARG A 153 7.07 7.02 17.64
C ARG A 153 6.27 6.76 16.36
N HIS A 154 6.98 6.53 15.28
CA HIS A 154 6.43 6.08 14.01
C HIS A 154 6.38 4.55 14.01
N VAL A 155 5.18 3.97 13.89
CA VAL A 155 4.97 2.52 13.87
C VAL A 155 4.54 2.09 12.48
N TRP A 156 5.24 1.11 11.91
CA TRP A 156 4.92 0.54 10.60
C TRP A 156 4.58 -0.95 10.78
N PRO A 157 3.29 -1.30 10.95
CA PRO A 157 2.87 -2.69 11.12
C PRO A 157 3.28 -3.61 9.97
N ASP A 158 3.27 -3.09 8.75
CA ASP A 158 3.79 -3.77 7.55
C ASP A 158 4.88 -2.92 6.90
N VAL A 159 6.01 -3.56 6.61
CA VAL A 159 7.16 -2.98 5.93
C VAL A 159 7.58 -3.91 4.81
N SER A 160 7.69 -3.38 3.60
CA SER A 160 8.26 -4.06 2.44
C SER A 160 9.56 -3.36 2.02
N VAL A 161 10.66 -4.12 1.94
CA VAL A 161 11.94 -3.63 1.41
C VAL A 161 12.10 -4.11 -0.01
N ILE A 162 12.12 -3.15 -0.93
CA ILE A 162 12.25 -3.37 -2.36
C ILE A 162 13.65 -2.97 -2.77
N HIS A 163 14.42 -3.95 -3.23
CA HIS A 163 15.67 -3.69 -3.91
C HIS A 163 15.37 -3.38 -5.38
N VAL A 164 15.78 -2.19 -5.84
CA VAL A 164 15.73 -1.81 -7.25
C VAL A 164 17.07 -2.18 -7.86
N LEU A 165 17.04 -3.06 -8.86
CA LEU A 165 18.25 -3.57 -9.47
C LEU A 165 18.92 -2.47 -10.30
N GLY A 166 20.25 -2.40 -10.23
CA GLY A 166 21.06 -1.48 -11.00
C GLY A 166 22.53 -1.57 -10.61
N SER A 167 23.34 -0.63 -11.08
CA SER A 167 24.80 -0.66 -10.90
C SER A 167 25.30 -0.13 -9.55
N THR A 168 24.47 0.60 -8.79
CA THR A 168 24.97 1.46 -7.70
C THR A 168 24.72 0.91 -6.31
N ALA A 169 23.64 0.15 -6.08
CA ALA A 169 23.38 -0.47 -4.79
C ALA A 169 23.14 -1.96 -4.96
N ASP A 170 23.63 -2.76 -4.02
CA ASP A 170 23.32 -4.19 -3.95
C ASP A 170 22.24 -4.47 -2.88
N LYS A 171 21.89 -5.76 -2.73
CA LYS A 171 20.96 -6.20 -1.69
C LYS A 171 21.51 -5.98 -0.27
N GLY A 172 22.83 -5.96 -0.09
CA GLY A 172 23.48 -5.68 1.18
C GLY A 172 23.20 -4.25 1.65
N ASN A 173 23.41 -3.26 0.77
CA ASN A 173 23.04 -1.86 0.98
C ASN A 173 21.55 -1.72 1.32
N SER A 174 20.68 -2.44 0.61
CA SER A 174 19.23 -2.41 0.87
C SER A 174 18.86 -2.95 2.26
N ARG A 175 19.49 -4.04 2.70
CA ARG A 175 19.31 -4.58 4.06
C ARG A 175 19.89 -3.65 5.12
N LEU A 176 21.05 -3.07 4.86
CA LEU A 176 21.69 -2.11 5.76
C LEU A 176 20.80 -0.88 5.97
N ALA A 177 20.25 -0.31 4.89
CA ALA A 177 19.32 0.81 4.97
C ALA A 177 18.06 0.47 5.80
N ARG A 178 17.57 -0.77 5.73
CA ARG A 178 16.46 -1.24 6.58
C ARG A 178 16.86 -1.35 8.05
N VAL A 179 18.02 -1.91 8.35
CA VAL A 179 18.50 -2.08 9.74
C VAL A 179 18.81 -0.73 10.38
N MET A 180 19.45 0.17 9.63
CA MET A 180 19.90 1.49 10.08
C MET A 180 18.84 2.58 9.89
N GLN A 181 17.61 2.20 9.54
CA GLN A 181 16.52 3.11 9.21
C GLN A 181 16.35 4.24 10.24
N ALA A 182 16.29 3.90 11.53
CA ALA A 182 16.08 4.90 12.57
C ALA A 182 17.22 5.92 12.63
N ASN A 183 18.47 5.48 12.44
CA ASN A 183 19.62 6.39 12.40
C ASN A 183 19.57 7.29 11.17
N ILE A 184 19.27 6.71 10.00
CA ILE A 184 19.17 7.46 8.73
C ILE A 184 18.05 8.49 8.79
N LEU A 185 16.85 8.13 9.24
CA LEU A 185 15.73 9.07 9.35
C LEU A 185 15.99 10.18 10.38
N ASN A 186 16.78 9.91 11.41
CA ASN A 186 17.20 10.93 12.39
C ASN A 186 18.34 11.85 11.89
N THR A 187 18.88 11.65 10.69
CA THR A 187 19.77 12.64 10.04
C THR A 187 18.99 13.81 9.43
N GLY A 188 17.66 13.80 9.51
CA GLY A 188 16.79 14.82 8.94
C GLY A 188 16.78 14.84 7.42
N PRO A 189 16.45 13.73 6.73
CA PRO A 189 16.35 13.71 5.28
C PRO A 189 15.23 14.62 4.79
N ASP A 190 15.36 15.10 3.55
CA ASP A 190 14.29 15.84 2.89
C ASP A 190 13.01 14.98 2.87
N LYS A 191 11.89 15.58 3.29
CA LYS A 191 10.58 14.94 3.29
C LYS A 191 9.62 15.65 2.34
N LYS A 192 8.82 14.88 1.62
CA LYS A 192 7.81 15.40 0.70
C LYS A 192 6.50 14.66 0.86
N GLY A 193 5.44 15.41 1.16
CA GLY A 193 4.07 14.92 1.25
C GLY A 193 3.40 14.86 -0.12
N TYR A 194 2.64 13.80 -0.32
CA TYR A 194 1.66 13.57 -1.37
C TYR A 194 0.34 13.16 -0.70
N ALA A 195 -0.76 13.16 -1.46
CA ALA A 195 -2.00 12.61 -0.94
C ALA A 195 -1.77 11.15 -0.49
N GLY A 196 -2.02 10.88 0.80
CA GLY A 196 -1.88 9.56 1.41
C GLY A 196 -0.49 8.94 1.43
N VAL A 197 0.57 9.71 1.12
CA VAL A 197 1.95 9.20 1.09
C VAL A 197 2.94 10.26 1.58
N LEU A 198 3.85 9.89 2.47
CA LEU A 198 5.01 10.70 2.86
C LEU A 198 6.30 10.03 2.41
N VAL A 199 7.16 10.75 1.69
CA VAL A 199 8.42 10.23 1.17
C VAL A 199 9.59 10.93 1.83
N TYR A 200 10.51 10.17 2.41
CA TYR A 200 11.78 10.64 2.94
C TYR A 200 12.92 10.25 2.00
N SER A 201 13.75 11.21 1.63
CA SER A 201 14.79 11.08 0.60
C SER A 201 16.16 11.45 1.18
N PRO A 202 16.81 10.55 1.94
CA PRO A 202 18.14 10.79 2.45
C PRO A 202 19.15 10.98 1.31
N SER A 203 19.99 11.99 1.44
CA SER A 203 21.16 12.17 0.59
C SER A 203 22.18 11.05 0.81
N LEU A 204 23.13 10.87 -0.13
CA LEU A 204 24.22 9.91 0.06
C LEU A 204 25.06 10.21 1.30
N ALA A 205 25.24 11.49 1.66
CA ALA A 205 25.94 11.89 2.87
C ALA A 205 25.20 11.42 4.13
N GLN A 206 23.88 11.62 4.17
CA GLN A 206 23.02 11.16 5.26
C GLN A 206 22.95 9.64 5.36
N LEU A 207 22.96 8.94 4.22
CA LEU A 207 23.05 7.48 4.20
C LEU A 207 24.37 7.00 4.81
N LYS A 208 25.49 7.63 4.45
CA LYS A 208 26.79 7.32 5.05
C LYS A 208 26.81 7.63 6.54
N GLU A 209 26.31 8.79 6.95
CA GLU A 209 26.21 9.17 8.36
C GLU A 209 25.36 8.17 9.17
N GLY A 210 24.12 7.94 8.73
CA GLY A 210 23.18 7.06 9.42
C GLY A 210 23.60 5.59 9.44
N THR A 211 24.48 5.17 8.52
CA THR A 211 25.06 3.82 8.49
C THR A 211 26.48 3.75 9.06
N PHE A 212 27.00 4.82 9.66
CA PHE A 212 28.37 4.90 10.17
C PHE A 212 29.44 4.54 9.12
N GLY A 213 29.23 4.99 7.88
CA GLY A 213 30.09 4.75 6.72
C GLY A 213 29.85 3.42 6.01
N GLY A 214 28.87 2.62 6.44
CA GLY A 214 28.59 1.30 5.88
C GLY A 214 27.93 1.32 4.50
N TYR A 215 27.18 2.38 4.17
CA TYR A 215 26.54 2.53 2.87
C TYR A 215 27.57 2.90 1.80
N LYS A 216 27.75 2.01 0.82
CA LYS A 216 28.72 2.15 -0.27
C LYS A 216 28.04 2.57 -1.57
#